data_AF-A0A8H5LPR7-F1
#
_entry.id   AF-A0A8H5LPR7-F1
#
_cell.length_a   1.000
_cell.length_b   1.000
_cell.length_c   1.000
_cell.angle_alpha   90.00
_cell.angle_beta   90.00
_cell.angle_gamma   90.00
#
_symmetry.space_group_name_H-M   'P 1'
#
loop_
_entity.id
_entity.type
_entity.pdbx_description
1 polymer ?
#
loop_
_entity_poly.entity_id
_entity_poly.type
_entity_poly.pdbx_seq_one_letter_code
_entity_poly.pdbx_strand_id
1 'polypeptide(L)'
;MPMQSTSALFRLSSLPAQIYATLKWMTIPATCVLTFIFFGFLVAGEEIENPFGYDKNDLNLDHFTRNIIRNELQALTSTAPPDPARWAFAPENDLLFARDFQRDERVTPDEWLKRGYHSMQGTLA
;
A
#
# COMPACT_ATOMS: atom_id res chain seq x y z
N MET A 1 16.36 -19.16 -5.12
CA MET A 1 15.70 -20.06 -4.15
C MET A 1 16.49 -21.30 -3.68
N PRO A 2 17.43 -21.96 -4.42
CA PRO A 2 18.01 -23.23 -3.92
C PRO A 2 18.97 -23.07 -2.72
N MET A 3 19.58 -21.90 -2.54
CA MET A 3 20.57 -21.66 -1.49
C MET A 3 19.96 -21.46 -0.09
N GLN A 4 18.70 -21.01 -0.01
CA GLN A 4 18.01 -20.89 1.28
C GLN A 4 17.52 -22.27 1.77
N SER A 5 16.99 -23.10 0.86
CA SER A 5 16.50 -24.44 1.18
C SER A 5 17.60 -25.40 1.66
N THR A 6 18.81 -25.34 1.11
CA THR A 6 19.92 -26.20 1.57
C THR A 6 20.38 -25.88 2.99
N SER A 7 20.44 -24.59 3.35
CA SER A 7 20.79 -24.17 4.72
C SER A 7 19.73 -24.57 5.76
N ALA A 8 18.45 -24.54 5.38
CA ALA A 8 17.33 -24.98 6.20
C ALA A 8 17.40 -26.48 6.50
N LEU A 9 17.64 -27.31 5.48
CA LEU A 9 17.75 -28.76 5.62
C LEU A 9 18.89 -29.17 6.56
N PHE A 10 20.04 -28.50 6.44
CA PHE A 10 21.20 -28.76 7.31
C PHE A 10 20.89 -28.42 8.78
N ARG A 11 20.24 -27.28 9.03
CA ARG A 11 19.83 -26.86 10.38
C ARG A 11 18.83 -27.82 11.01
N LEU A 12 17.84 -28.26 10.23
CA LEU A 12 16.82 -29.17 10.74
C LEU A 12 17.38 -30.57 11.04
N SER A 13 18.30 -31.06 10.20
CA SER A 13 18.96 -32.36 10.40
C SER A 13 19.90 -32.38 11.60
N SER A 14 20.49 -31.22 11.95
CA SER A 14 21.38 -31.10 13.12
C SER A 14 20.62 -30.83 14.44
N LEU A 15 19.35 -30.41 14.38
CA LEU A 15 18.53 -30.04 15.53
C LEU A 15 18.30 -31.17 16.57
N PRO A 16 18.06 -32.44 16.19
CA PRO A 16 17.89 -33.53 17.16
C PRO A 16 19.11 -33.70 18.08
N ALA A 17 20.33 -33.58 17.53
CA ALA A 17 21.56 -33.70 18.30
C ALA A 17 21.74 -32.54 19.31
N GLN A 18 21.21 -31.35 18.98
CA GLN A 18 21.29 -30.17 19.84
C GLN A 18 20.36 -30.28 21.05
N ILE A 19 19.13 -30.76 20.86
CA ILE A 19 18.10 -30.76 21.92
C ILE A 19 18.02 -32.08 22.69
N TYR A 20 18.71 -33.13 22.25
CA TYR A 20 18.69 -34.45 22.90
C TYR A 20 19.13 -34.41 24.36
N ALA A 21 20.07 -33.52 24.71
CA ALA A 21 20.55 -33.37 26.09
C ALA A 21 19.40 -33.02 27.07
N THR A 22 18.42 -32.24 26.61
CA THR A 22 17.31 -31.71 27.42
C THR A 22 16.04 -32.55 27.30
N LEU A 23 15.67 -32.99 26.09
CA LEU A 23 14.39 -33.67 25.84
C LEU A 23 14.48 -35.20 25.79
N LYS A 24 15.68 -35.80 25.67
CA LYS A 24 15.87 -37.26 25.58
C LYS A 24 14.92 -37.90 24.57
N TRP A 25 14.06 -38.83 24.99
CA TRP A 25 13.09 -39.53 24.14
C TRP A 25 12.01 -38.63 23.54
N MET A 26 11.68 -37.50 24.18
CA MET A 26 10.74 -36.50 23.63
C MET A 26 11.32 -35.76 22.41
N THR A 27 12.62 -35.89 22.14
CA THR A 27 13.27 -35.26 20.97
C THR A 27 12.64 -35.71 19.66
N ILE A 28 12.24 -36.98 19.53
CA ILE A 28 11.68 -37.51 18.28
C ILE A 28 10.35 -36.81 17.93
N PRO A 29 9.29 -36.86 18.76
CA PRO A 29 8.05 -36.17 18.43
C PRO A 29 8.21 -34.65 18.36
N ALA A 30 9.05 -34.05 19.21
CA ALA A 30 9.29 -32.61 19.20
C ALA A 30 9.93 -32.13 17.88
N THR A 31 10.94 -32.86 17.38
CA THR A 31 11.58 -32.54 16.10
C THR A 31 10.65 -32.75 14.92
N CYS A 32 9.77 -33.75 14.94
CA CYS A 32 8.74 -33.93 13.91
C CYS A 32 7.77 -32.75 13.85
N VAL A 33 7.25 -32.29 14.99
CA VAL A 33 6.34 -31.13 15.06
C VAL A 33 7.04 -29.86 14.60
N LEU A 34 8.26 -29.63 15.08
CA LEU A 34 9.04 -28.44 14.72
C LEU A 34 9.36 -28.42 13.22
N THR A 35 9.71 -29.57 12.65
CA THR A 35 9.93 -29.76 11.21
C THR A 35 8.69 -29.38 10.41
N PHE A 36 7.53 -29.91 10.82
CA PHE A 36 6.26 -29.64 10.14
C PHE A 36 5.93 -28.14 10.13
N ILE A 37 6.05 -27.47 11.29
CA ILE A 37 5.80 -26.04 11.41
C ILE A 37 6.79 -25.24 10.56
N PHE A 38 8.09 -25.58 10.61
CA PHE A 38 9.13 -24.86 9.90
C PHE A 38 8.96 -24.94 8.37
N PHE A 39 8.67 -26.13 7.82
CA PHE A 39 8.36 -26.26 6.40
C PHE A 39 7.05 -25.58 6.01
N GLY A 40 6.04 -25.61 6.89
CA GLY A 40 4.80 -24.86 6.69
C GLY A 40 5.06 -23.37 6.51
N PHE A 41 5.94 -22.78 7.33
CA PHE A 41 6.33 -21.38 7.18
C PHE A 41 7.14 -21.10 5.91
N LEU A 42 8.02 -22.02 5.49
CA LEU A 42 8.76 -21.83 4.24
C LEU A 42 7.83 -21.74 3.04
N VAL A 43 6.87 -22.66 2.92
CA VAL A 43 5.89 -22.67 1.82
C VAL A 43 4.96 -21.46 1.92
N ALA A 44 4.45 -21.16 3.11
CA ALA A 44 3.63 -19.96 3.31
C ALA A 44 4.38 -18.67 2.97
N GLY A 45 5.69 -18.62 3.26
CA GLY A 45 6.58 -17.51 2.90
C GLY A 45 6.76 -17.35 1.40
N GLU A 46 6.86 -18.46 0.66
CA GLU A 46 6.94 -18.47 -0.80
C GLU A 46 5.65 -17.97 -1.44
N GLU A 47 4.49 -18.42 -0.93
CA GLU A 47 3.17 -17.99 -1.41
C GLU A 47 2.87 -16.50 -1.17
N ILE A 48 3.52 -15.86 -0.17
CA ILE A 48 3.35 -14.41 0.09
C ILE A 48 4.44 -13.53 -0.54
N GLU A 49 5.48 -14.11 -1.15
CA GLU A 49 6.61 -13.35 -1.69
C GLU A 49 6.19 -12.48 -2.88
N ASN A 50 5.25 -12.97 -3.70
CA ASN A 50 4.77 -12.27 -4.89
C ASN A 50 3.23 -12.18 -4.93
N PRO A 51 2.59 -11.34 -4.10
CA PRO A 51 1.14 -11.32 -3.92
C PRO A 51 0.35 -10.79 -5.12
N PHE A 52 1.03 -10.31 -6.16
CA PHE A 52 0.46 -9.72 -7.38
C PHE A 52 0.65 -10.62 -8.60
N GLY A 53 1.05 -11.87 -8.40
CA GLY A 53 1.17 -12.86 -9.47
C GLY A 53 -0.20 -13.37 -9.95
N TYR A 54 -0.17 -14.60 -10.49
CA TYR A 54 -1.35 -15.32 -10.97
C TYR A 54 -1.49 -16.70 -10.32
N ASP A 55 -0.83 -16.90 -9.18
CA ASP A 55 -0.96 -18.11 -8.38
C ASP A 55 -2.33 -18.13 -7.67
N LYS A 56 -2.72 -19.31 -7.19
CA LYS A 56 -4.06 -19.51 -6.62
C LYS A 56 -4.32 -18.65 -5.37
N ASN A 57 -3.27 -18.36 -4.61
CA ASN A 57 -3.34 -17.58 -3.37
C ASN A 57 -3.04 -16.09 -3.59
N ASP A 58 -2.82 -15.66 -4.84
CA ASP A 58 -2.56 -14.26 -5.18
C ASP A 58 -3.83 -13.41 -5.20
N LEU A 59 -3.64 -12.10 -5.14
CA LEU A 59 -4.71 -11.13 -5.25
C LEU A 59 -5.27 -11.12 -6.68
N ASN A 60 -6.60 -11.24 -6.81
CA ASN A 60 -7.27 -11.15 -8.10
C ASN A 60 -7.38 -9.69 -8.58
N LEU A 61 -6.26 -9.14 -9.08
CA LEU A 61 -6.15 -7.77 -9.59
C LEU A 61 -7.10 -7.48 -10.76
N ASP A 62 -7.40 -8.52 -11.54
CA ASP A 62 -8.35 -8.46 -12.64
C ASP A 62 -9.76 -8.09 -12.16
N HIS A 63 -10.20 -8.70 -11.05
CA HIS A 63 -11.48 -8.37 -10.43
C HIS A 63 -11.47 -6.93 -9.91
N PHE A 64 -10.43 -6.50 -9.18
CA PHE A 64 -10.32 -5.14 -8.68
C PHE A 64 -10.40 -4.11 -9.82
N THR A 65 -9.64 -4.32 -10.89
CA THR A 65 -9.56 -3.35 -11.99
C THR A 65 -10.85 -3.29 -12.80
N ARG A 66 -11.46 -4.44 -13.09
CA ARG A 66 -12.66 -4.51 -13.95
C ARG A 66 -13.96 -4.23 -13.22
N ASN A 67 -14.10 -4.69 -11.98
CA ASN A 67 -15.38 -4.64 -11.27
C ASN A 67 -15.47 -3.48 -10.29
N ILE A 68 -14.34 -3.01 -9.77
CA ILE A 68 -14.31 -1.89 -8.82
C ILE A 68 -13.87 -0.64 -9.54
N ILE A 69 -12.59 -0.56 -9.94
CA ILE A 69 -12.00 0.68 -10.47
C ILE A 69 -12.74 1.15 -11.73
N ARG A 70 -13.00 0.27 -12.69
CA ARG A 70 -13.71 0.65 -13.92
C ARG A 70 -15.14 1.12 -13.64
N ASN A 71 -15.88 0.45 -12.75
CA ASN A 71 -17.26 0.83 -12.45
C ASN A 71 -17.33 2.17 -11.71
N GLU A 72 -16.42 2.40 -10.75
CA GLU A 72 -16.29 3.68 -10.06
C GLU A 72 -15.91 4.81 -11.03
N LEU A 73 -14.92 4.58 -11.92
CA LEU A 73 -14.56 5.55 -12.94
C LEU A 73 -15.72 5.83 -13.90
N GLN A 74 -16.49 4.82 -14.30
CA GLN A 74 -17.69 5.00 -15.12
C GLN A 74 -18.76 5.80 -14.38
N ALA A 75 -18.97 5.55 -13.09
CA ALA A 75 -19.91 6.31 -12.28
C ALA A 75 -19.49 7.78 -12.16
N LEU A 76 -18.21 8.05 -11.88
CA LEU A 76 -17.67 9.41 -11.78
C LEU A 76 -17.72 10.17 -13.11
N THR A 77 -17.48 9.48 -14.22
CA THR A 77 -17.49 10.08 -15.58
C THR A 77 -18.88 10.13 -16.21
N SER A 78 -19.89 9.52 -15.58
CA SER A 78 -21.27 9.52 -16.09
C SER A 78 -21.96 10.89 -15.96
N THR A 79 -21.48 11.74 -15.06
CA THR A 79 -21.93 13.13 -14.94
C THR A 79 -21.06 14.05 -15.77
N ALA A 80 -21.67 15.03 -16.44
CA ALA A 80 -20.90 16.08 -17.11
C ALA A 80 -19.94 16.72 -16.11
N PRO A 81 -18.68 16.99 -16.50
CA PRO A 81 -17.73 17.64 -15.61
C PRO A 81 -18.34 18.95 -15.10
N PRO A 82 -18.34 19.20 -13.78
CA PRO A 82 -18.83 20.45 -13.25
C PRO A 82 -17.99 21.59 -13.82
N ASP A 83 -18.63 22.72 -14.09
CA ASP A 83 -17.92 23.90 -14.58
C ASP A 83 -16.79 24.26 -13.59
N PRO A 84 -15.52 24.21 -14.01
CA PRO A 84 -14.40 24.52 -13.13
C PRO A 84 -14.47 25.95 -12.60
N ALA A 85 -15.13 26.87 -13.31
CA ALA A 85 -15.35 28.24 -12.83
C ALA A 85 -16.18 28.25 -11.53
N ARG A 86 -17.14 27.33 -11.39
CA ARG A 86 -17.97 27.25 -10.17
C ARG A 86 -17.16 26.89 -8.93
N TRP A 87 -16.17 26.00 -9.06
CA TRP A 87 -15.28 25.64 -7.94
C TRP A 87 -14.16 26.67 -7.75
N ALA A 88 -13.52 27.09 -8.84
CA ALA A 88 -12.40 28.03 -8.81
C ALA A 88 -12.81 29.38 -8.22
N PHE A 89 -14.04 29.82 -8.48
CA PHE A 89 -14.61 31.08 -8.00
C PHE A 89 -15.58 30.90 -6.82
N ALA A 90 -15.53 29.77 -6.13
CA ALA A 90 -16.31 29.55 -4.93
C ALA A 90 -15.76 30.42 -3.77
N PRO A 91 -16.62 31.04 -2.92
CA PRO A 91 -16.17 31.86 -1.79
C PRO A 91 -15.28 31.11 -0.78
N GLU A 92 -15.40 29.79 -0.74
CA GLU A 92 -14.55 28.92 0.08
C GLU A 92 -13.09 28.90 -0.41
N ASN A 93 -12.86 29.29 -1.66
CA ASN A 93 -11.55 29.31 -2.30
C ASN A 93 -10.85 30.69 -2.25
N ASP A 94 -11.45 31.67 -1.56
CA ASP A 94 -10.93 33.05 -1.41
C ASP A 94 -9.57 33.13 -0.66
N LEU A 95 -9.14 32.02 -0.05
CA LEU A 95 -7.89 31.91 0.71
C LEU A 95 -6.80 31.11 -0.03
N LEU A 96 -7.00 30.77 -1.31
CA LEU A 96 -6.07 29.90 -2.05
C LEU A 96 -4.62 30.43 -2.10
N PHE A 97 -4.42 31.75 -1.95
CA PHE A 97 -3.10 32.39 -1.94
C PHE A 97 -2.74 33.06 -0.62
N ALA A 98 -3.49 32.80 0.45
CA ALA A 98 -3.15 33.27 1.79
C ALA A 98 -1.91 32.50 2.30
N ARG A 99 -0.93 33.24 2.84
CA ARG A 99 0.23 32.64 3.53
C ARG A 99 -0.10 32.33 4.98
N ASP A 100 -1.00 33.09 5.59
CA ASP A 100 -1.50 32.88 6.94
C ASP A 100 -3.03 32.98 6.97
N PHE A 101 -3.71 31.83 7.11
CA PHE A 101 -5.17 31.73 7.11
C PHE A 101 -5.87 32.54 8.23
N GLN A 102 -5.15 32.98 9.27
CA GLN A 102 -5.72 33.79 10.35
C GLN A 102 -5.49 35.29 10.19
N ARG A 103 -4.48 35.70 9.42
CA ARG A 103 -4.06 37.11 9.32
C ARG A 103 -4.29 37.72 7.94
N ASP A 104 -4.30 36.90 6.90
CA ASP A 104 -4.48 37.38 5.53
C ASP A 104 -5.95 37.64 5.19
N GLU A 105 -6.15 38.68 4.39
CA GLU A 105 -7.45 39.09 3.88
C GLU A 105 -8.00 38.05 2.90
N ARG A 106 -9.32 37.77 2.98
CA ARG A 106 -10.00 36.93 1.99
C ARG A 106 -10.10 37.68 0.68
N VAL A 107 -9.36 37.23 -0.33
CA VAL A 107 -9.31 37.89 -1.63
C VAL A 107 -10.27 37.17 -2.55
N THR A 108 -11.28 37.90 -3.03
CA THR A 108 -12.31 37.30 -3.89
C THR A 108 -11.74 36.83 -5.22
N PRO A 109 -12.45 35.92 -5.91
CA PRO A 109 -11.93 35.32 -7.10
C PRO A 109 -11.99 36.22 -8.36
N ASP A 110 -12.40 37.47 -8.24
CA ASP A 110 -12.21 38.46 -9.32
C ASP A 110 -10.97 39.33 -9.08
N GLU A 111 -10.54 39.41 -7.82
CA GLU A 111 -9.51 40.32 -7.38
C GLU A 111 -8.10 39.74 -7.58
N TRP A 112 -7.88 38.46 -7.26
CA TRP A 112 -6.65 37.74 -7.65
C TRP A 112 -6.43 37.74 -9.17
N LEU A 113 -7.47 37.54 -9.98
CA LEU A 113 -7.38 37.58 -11.45
C LEU A 113 -6.94 38.96 -11.94
N LYS A 114 -7.45 40.03 -11.34
CA LYS A 114 -7.01 41.42 -11.62
C LYS A 114 -5.57 41.68 -11.20
N ARG A 115 -5.10 41.06 -10.11
CA ARG A 115 -3.70 41.16 -9.64
C ARG A 115 -2.71 40.44 -10.57
N GLY A 116 -3.19 39.51 -11.39
CA GLY A 116 -2.45 38.89 -12.48
C GLY A 116 -1.46 37.79 -12.04
N TYR A 117 -0.86 37.14 -13.05
CA TYR A 117 -0.04 35.93 -12.88
C TYR A 117 1.19 36.10 -11.97
N HIS A 118 1.85 37.26 -12.03
CA HIS A 118 3.04 37.53 -11.23
C HIS A 118 2.77 37.52 -9.71
N SER A 119 1.58 37.99 -9.30
CA SER A 119 1.15 37.95 -7.90
C SER A 119 0.91 36.52 -7.42
N MET A 120 0.32 35.67 -8.27
CA MET A 120 0.00 34.27 -7.92
C MET A 120 1.26 33.40 -7.83
N GLN A 121 2.25 33.61 -8.70
CA GLN A 121 3.51 32.88 -8.65
C GLN A 121 4.32 33.19 -7.38
N GLY A 122 4.31 34.44 -6.91
CA GLY A 122 5.05 34.86 -5.71
C GLY A 122 4.52 34.26 -4.41
N THR A 123 3.28 33.75 -4.41
CA THR A 123 2.65 33.04 -3.28
C THR A 123 2.86 31.52 -3.32
N LEU A 124 3.24 30.95 -4.46
CA LEU A 124 3.48 29.51 -4.63
C LEU A 124 4.96 29.10 -4.45
N ALA A 125 5.84 30.07 -4.21
CA ALA A 125 7.26 29.88 -3.89
C ALA A 125 7.49 29.97 -2.38
#